data_AF-A0A5J6P5G2-F1
#
_entry.id   AF-A0A5J6P5G2-F1
#
_cell.length_a   1.000
_cell.length_b   1.000
_cell.length_c   1.000
_cell.angle_alpha   90.00
_cell.angle_beta   90.00
_cell.angle_gamma   90.00
#
_symmetry.space_group_name_H-M   'P 1'
#
loop_
_entity.id
_entity.type
_entity.pdbx_description
1 polymer ?
#
loop_
_entity_poly.entity_id
_entity_poly.type
_entity_poly.pdbx_seq_one_letter_code
_entity_poly.pdbx_strand_id
1 'polypeptide(L)'
;MSIHGAKMLLSLEECKLKVTVSLDNLYGVAKVAVSHVREYEWGWLFSYNSIEQIQGNEDAGLMGNAPIIVNKLTGEMAVTGTCGPIKDFIEDYEDHMRETEGFSLEEKSEAWRKKPKKARWF
;
A
#
# COMPACT_ATOMS: atom_id res chain seq x y z
N MET A 1 35.44 1.03 11.12
CA MET A 1 34.76 -0.28 11.01
C MET A 1 33.29 0.01 10.78
N SER A 2 32.81 -0.30 9.58
CA SER A 2 31.49 0.11 9.10
C SER A 2 30.38 -0.73 9.73
N ILE A 3 29.50 -0.10 10.50
CA ILE A 3 28.19 -0.65 10.83
C ILE A 3 27.24 -0.42 9.64
N HIS A 4 27.42 -1.18 8.56
CA HIS A 4 26.33 -1.37 7.60
C HIS A 4 25.33 -2.32 8.26
N GLY A 5 24.43 -1.75 9.08
CA GLY A 5 23.32 -2.49 9.65
C GLY A 5 22.54 -3.12 8.51
N ALA A 6 22.45 -4.44 8.49
CA ALA A 6 21.57 -5.16 7.59
C ALA A 6 20.16 -4.60 7.80
N LYS A 7 19.62 -3.91 6.78
CA LYS A 7 18.27 -3.39 6.82
C LYS A 7 17.34 -4.61 6.82
N MET A 8 16.81 -4.94 8.00
CA MET A 8 15.89 -6.05 8.19
C MET A 8 14.67 -5.84 7.31
N LEU A 9 14.37 -6.82 6.47
CA LEU A 9 13.11 -6.88 5.74
C LEU A 9 11.97 -6.97 6.76
N LEU A 10 10.95 -6.13 6.59
CA LEU A 10 9.73 -6.25 7.39
C LEU A 10 9.00 -7.53 7.01
N SER A 11 8.45 -8.19 8.02
CA SER A 11 7.56 -9.34 7.86
C SER A 11 6.17 -8.90 7.40
N LEU A 12 5.41 -9.85 6.83
CA LEU A 12 4.00 -9.64 6.49
C LEU A 12 3.19 -9.17 7.70
N GLU A 13 3.42 -9.73 8.89
CA GLU A 13 2.68 -9.36 10.10
C GLU A 13 2.95 -7.90 10.51
N GLU A 14 4.21 -7.45 10.44
CA GLU A 14 4.54 -6.04 10.68
C GLU A 14 3.89 -5.11 9.65
N CYS A 15 3.92 -5.48 8.38
CA CYS A 15 3.28 -4.69 7.32
C CYS A 15 1.75 -4.66 7.47
N LYS A 16 1.13 -5.79 7.81
CA LYS A 16 -0.32 -5.90 8.03
C LYS A 16 -0.74 -5.07 9.25
N LEU A 17 0.01 -5.13 10.35
CA LEU A 17 -0.26 -4.32 11.54
C LEU A 17 -0.23 -2.82 11.20
N LYS A 18 0.76 -2.38 10.41
CA LYS A 18 0.84 -0.97 9.96
C LYS A 18 -0.37 -0.56 9.13
N VAL A 19 -0.83 -1.42 8.22
CA VAL A 19 -2.04 -1.15 7.43
C VAL A 19 -3.27 -1.08 8.31
N THR A 20 -3.47 -2.03 9.22
CA THR A 20 -4.61 -2.03 10.14
C THR A 20 -4.66 -0.75 10.98
N VAL A 21 -3.54 -0.35 11.60
CA VAL A 21 -3.47 0.90 12.37
C VAL A 21 -3.78 2.12 11.50
N SER A 22 -3.29 2.14 10.26
CA SER A 22 -3.58 3.23 9.32
C SER A 22 -5.07 3.30 8.95
N LEU A 23 -5.71 2.15 8.78
CA LEU A 23 -7.14 2.07 8.46
C LEU A 23 -8.00 2.49 9.65
N ASP A 24 -7.68 2.04 10.86
CA ASP A 24 -8.36 2.45 12.09
C ASP A 24 -8.29 3.96 12.27
N ASN A 25 -7.13 4.57 12.01
CA ASN A 25 -6.98 6.03 12.07
C ASN A 25 -7.80 6.78 11.00
N LEU A 26 -7.93 6.21 9.80
CA LEU A 26 -8.64 6.85 8.69
C LEU A 26 -10.16 6.76 8.82
N TYR A 27 -10.65 5.60 9.26
CA TYR A 27 -12.09 5.30 9.30
C TYR A 27 -12.70 5.44 10.69
N GLY A 28 -11.88 5.58 11.75
CA GLY A 28 -12.25 5.91 13.11
C GLY A 28 -13.25 4.93 13.74
N VAL A 29 -14.53 5.11 13.43
CA VAL A 29 -15.67 4.35 13.95
C VAL A 29 -16.10 3.22 13.01
N ALA A 30 -15.83 3.33 11.69
CA ALA A 30 -16.22 2.29 10.75
C ALA A 30 -15.29 1.09 10.90
N LYS A 31 -15.88 -0.08 11.16
CA LYS A 31 -15.14 -1.34 11.28
C LYS A 31 -14.67 -1.79 9.91
N VAL A 32 -13.39 -1.60 9.63
CA VAL A 32 -12.73 -1.99 8.38
C VAL A 32 -11.67 -3.06 8.65
N ALA A 33 -11.45 -3.94 7.69
CA ALA A 33 -10.41 -4.97 7.79
C ALA A 33 -9.78 -5.24 6.43
N VAL A 34 -8.53 -5.72 6.46
CA VAL A 34 -7.86 -6.25 5.28
C VAL A 34 -8.66 -7.46 4.77
N SER A 35 -9.13 -7.37 3.53
CA SER A 35 -9.92 -8.41 2.88
C SER A 35 -9.07 -9.35 2.04
N HIS A 36 -8.01 -8.83 1.41
CA HIS A 36 -7.11 -9.60 0.57
C HIS A 36 -5.69 -9.03 0.63
N VAL A 37 -4.70 -9.93 0.60
CA VAL A 37 -3.28 -9.58 0.53
C VAL A 37 -2.67 -10.25 -0.69
N ARG A 38 -1.90 -9.50 -1.47
CA ARG A 38 -1.11 -10.05 -2.57
C ARG A 38 0.36 -9.70 -2.37
N GLU A 39 1.22 -10.70 -2.48
CA GLU A 39 2.67 -10.55 -2.34
C GLU A 39 3.35 -10.25 -3.69
N TYR A 40 4.40 -9.44 -3.62
CA TYR A 40 5.29 -9.06 -4.70
C TYR A 40 6.75 -9.05 -4.23
N GLU A 41 7.69 -9.03 -5.15
CA GLU A 41 9.13 -8.99 -4.81
C GLU A 41 9.49 -7.77 -3.94
N TRP A 42 8.83 -6.64 -4.15
CA TRP A 42 9.04 -5.40 -3.41
C TRP A 42 8.23 -5.29 -2.10
N GLY A 43 7.29 -6.20 -1.83
CA GLY A 43 6.43 -6.15 -0.63
C GLY A 43 5.02 -6.68 -0.85
N TRP A 44 4.01 -5.95 -0.36
CA TRP A 44 2.61 -6.43 -0.38
C TRP A 44 1.63 -5.35 -0.81
N LEU A 45 0.55 -5.80 -1.44
CA LEU A 45 -0.63 -5.02 -1.75
C LEU A 45 -1.78 -5.48 -0.85
N PHE A 46 -2.37 -4.56 -0.11
CA PHE A 46 -3.48 -4.80 0.81
C PHE A 46 -4.75 -4.19 0.25
N SER A 47 -5.76 -5.02 0.01
CA SER A 47 -7.14 -4.58 -0.19
C SER A 47 -7.87 -4.65 1.15
N TYR A 48 -8.82 -3.76 1.35
CA TYR A 48 -9.62 -3.70 2.57
C TYR A 48 -11.07 -3.36 2.25
N ASN A 49 -11.98 -3.76 3.13
CA ASN A 49 -13.37 -3.36 3.06
C ASN A 49 -13.97 -3.26 4.46
N SER A 50 -15.24 -2.90 4.58
CA SER A 50 -15.96 -3.02 5.84
C SER A 50 -16.01 -4.48 6.29
N ILE A 51 -16.00 -4.71 7.59
CA ILE A 51 -16.11 -6.08 8.14
C ILE A 51 -17.44 -6.71 7.71
N GLU A 52 -18.53 -5.94 7.66
CA GLU A 52 -19.85 -6.43 7.25
C GLU A 52 -19.85 -6.92 5.80
N GLN A 53 -19.19 -6.20 4.88
CA GLN A 53 -19.07 -6.64 3.50
C GLN A 53 -18.28 -7.95 3.38
N ILE A 54 -17.17 -8.05 4.11
CA ILE A 54 -16.34 -9.27 4.14
C ILE A 54 -17.16 -10.46 4.68
N GLN A 55 -18.10 -10.21 5.60
CA GLN A 55 -18.99 -11.21 6.18
C GLN A 55 -20.21 -11.55 5.29
N GLY A 56 -20.38 -10.90 4.15
CA GLY A 56 -21.40 -11.22 3.15
C GLY A 56 -22.52 -10.19 3.00
N ASN A 57 -22.47 -9.06 3.70
CA ASN A 57 -23.40 -7.95 3.44
C ASN A 57 -22.91 -7.11 2.24
N GLU A 58 -23.35 -7.45 1.03
CA GLU A 58 -22.91 -6.79 -0.21
C GLU A 58 -23.16 -5.27 -0.21
N ASP A 59 -24.21 -4.81 0.49
CA ASP A 59 -24.57 -3.39 0.59
C ASP A 59 -23.65 -2.57 1.51
N ALA A 60 -22.84 -3.24 2.33
CA ALA A 60 -21.90 -2.59 3.25
C ALA A 60 -20.53 -2.26 2.62
N GLY A 61 -20.40 -2.40 1.29
CA GLY A 61 -19.15 -2.11 0.59
C GLY A 61 -18.69 -0.66 0.75
N LEU A 62 -17.42 -0.45 1.10
CA LEU A 62 -16.81 0.87 1.07
C LEU A 62 -16.70 1.38 -0.35
N MET A 63 -17.18 2.60 -0.59
CA MET A 63 -16.97 3.29 -1.85
C MET A 63 -15.65 4.07 -1.80
N GLY A 64 -14.79 3.88 -2.81
CA GLY A 64 -13.51 4.60 -2.89
C GLY A 64 -12.41 4.04 -1.97
N ASN A 65 -12.42 2.73 -1.69
CA ASN A 65 -11.31 2.06 -1.02
C ASN A 65 -10.16 1.81 -2.02
N ALA A 66 -9.12 2.64 -1.95
CA ALA A 66 -7.90 2.42 -2.72
C ALA A 66 -7.02 1.36 -2.04
N PRO A 67 -6.55 0.31 -2.75
CA PRO A 67 -5.56 -0.61 -2.23
C PRO A 67 -4.29 0.10 -1.72
N ILE A 68 -3.64 -0.49 -0.72
CA ILE A 68 -2.46 0.08 -0.08
C ILE A 68 -1.26 -0.80 -0.43
N ILE A 69 -0.24 -0.20 -1.03
CA ILE A 69 1.06 -0.84 -1.26
C ILE A 69 1.93 -0.63 -0.02
N VAL A 70 2.60 -1.68 0.47
CA VAL A 70 3.61 -1.58 1.52
C VAL A 70 4.92 -2.15 1.03
N ASN A 71 5.94 -1.31 1.01
CA ASN A 71 7.29 -1.74 0.68
C ASN A 71 7.92 -2.50 1.85
N LYS A 72 8.41 -3.72 1.64
CA LYS A 72 8.95 -4.54 2.75
C LYS A 72 10.34 -4.11 3.23
N LEU A 73 11.08 -3.35 2.42
CA LEU A 73 12.38 -2.80 2.82
C LEU A 73 12.20 -1.53 3.67
N THR A 74 11.29 -0.65 3.27
CA THR A 74 11.14 0.67 3.91
C THR A 74 9.99 0.75 4.92
N GLY A 75 9.00 -0.12 4.77
CA GLY A 75 7.72 -0.01 5.45
C GLY A 75 6.89 1.21 5.02
N GLU A 76 7.26 1.87 3.93
CA GLU A 76 6.45 2.94 3.36
C GLU A 76 5.11 2.39 2.88
N MET A 77 4.05 3.11 3.20
CA MET A 77 2.71 2.87 2.67
C MET A 77 2.45 3.83 1.50
N ALA A 78 2.30 3.27 0.32
CA ALA A 78 1.92 3.96 -0.89
C ALA A 78 0.42 3.75 -1.14
N VAL A 79 -0.38 4.79 -0.89
CA VAL A 79 -1.81 4.77 -1.20
C VAL A 79 -2.00 4.90 -2.71
N THR A 80 -2.79 4.00 -3.29
CA THR A 80 -3.11 4.00 -4.73
C THR A 80 -4.35 4.88 -5.01
N GLY A 81 -4.78 4.95 -6.26
CA GLY A 81 -6.04 5.60 -6.62
C GLY A 81 -7.24 4.67 -6.42
N THR A 82 -8.44 5.24 -6.39
CA THR A 82 -9.72 4.50 -6.26
C THR A 82 -10.35 4.18 -7.62
N CYS A 83 -9.89 4.83 -8.68
CA CYS A 83 -10.47 4.76 -10.02
C CYS A 83 -9.43 4.16 -10.99
N GLY A 84 -9.70 2.97 -11.50
CA GLY A 84 -8.88 2.29 -12.49
C GLY A 84 -8.54 0.83 -12.12
N PRO A 85 -8.03 0.04 -13.08
CA PRO A 85 -7.57 -1.32 -12.82
C PRO A 85 -6.40 -1.33 -11.85
N ILE A 86 -6.41 -2.25 -10.88
CA ILE A 86 -5.32 -2.39 -9.90
C ILE A 86 -3.94 -2.62 -10.55
N LYS A 87 -3.93 -3.28 -11.71
CA LYS A 87 -2.72 -3.54 -12.50
C LYS A 87 -1.98 -2.25 -12.84
N ASP A 88 -2.70 -1.18 -13.17
CA ASP A 88 -2.10 0.09 -13.56
C ASP A 88 -1.36 0.74 -12.40
N PHE A 89 -1.88 0.62 -11.17
CA PHE A 89 -1.20 1.14 -9.97
C PHE A 89 0.03 0.31 -9.58
N ILE A 90 -0.01 -0.99 -9.84
CA ILE A 90 1.15 -1.88 -9.62
C ILE A 90 2.25 -1.53 -10.62
N GLU A 91 1.91 -1.39 -11.91
CA GLU A 91 2.86 -1.01 -12.96
C GLU A 91 3.46 0.38 -12.67
N ASP A 92 2.64 1.38 -12.30
CA ASP A 92 3.14 2.71 -11.95
C ASP A 92 4.09 2.67 -10.73
N TYR A 93 3.85 1.78 -9.77
CA TYR A 93 4.72 1.58 -8.61
C TYR A 93 6.04 0.88 -8.99
N GLU A 94 5.98 -0.15 -9.82
CA GLU A 94 7.16 -0.87 -10.31
C GLU A 94 8.03 0.02 -11.21
N ASP A 95 7.42 0.82 -12.08
CA ASP A 95 8.10 1.86 -12.88
C ASP A 95 8.82 2.85 -11.98
N HIS A 96 8.16 3.33 -10.93
CA HIS A 96 8.80 4.23 -9.95
C HIS A 96 10.01 3.58 -9.28
N MET A 97 9.90 2.31 -8.90
CA MET A 97 10.99 1.58 -8.25
C MET A 97 12.20 1.38 -9.18
N ARG A 98 11.94 1.17 -10.48
CA ARG A 98 12.96 1.11 -11.55
C ARG A 98 13.58 2.47 -11.85
N GLU A 99 12.77 3.51 -12.04
CA GLU A 99 13.21 4.90 -12.30
C GLU A 99 14.12 5.44 -11.18
N THR A 100 13.87 5.00 -9.96
CA THR A 100 14.63 5.39 -8.76
C THR A 100 15.65 4.33 -8.36
N GLU A 101 16.06 3.45 -9.27
CA GLU A 101 17.21 2.57 -9.01
C GLU A 101 18.45 3.40 -8.65
N GLY A 102 19.19 2.93 -7.64
CA GLY A 102 20.33 3.65 -7.07
C GLY A 102 20.00 4.75 -6.06
N PHE A 103 18.73 5.17 -5.93
CA PHE A 103 18.33 6.12 -4.89
C PHE A 103 18.34 5.44 -3.52
N SER A 104 18.69 6.19 -2.49
CA SER A 104 18.44 5.77 -1.11
C SER A 104 16.93 5.57 -0.89
N LEU A 105 16.59 4.78 0.12
CA LEU A 105 15.21 4.41 0.39
C LEU A 105 14.32 5.60 0.79
N GLU A 106 14.92 6.64 1.38
CA GLU A 106 14.23 7.89 1.72
C GLU A 106 13.94 8.71 0.45
N GLU A 107 14.91 8.79 -0.46
CA GLU A 107 14.74 9.46 -1.76
C GLU A 107 13.68 8.77 -2.62
N LYS A 108 13.61 7.42 -2.61
CA LYS A 108 12.56 6.67 -3.30
C LYS A 108 11.17 7.03 -2.78
N SER A 109 11.00 7.08 -1.46
CA SER A 109 9.74 7.43 -0.81
C SER A 109 9.31 8.86 -1.12
N GLU A 110 10.24 9.80 -1.01
CA GLU A 110 9.97 11.21 -1.28
C GLU A 110 9.61 11.45 -2.75
N ALA A 111 10.32 10.79 -3.67
CA ALA A 111 10.00 10.84 -5.09
C ALA A 111 8.59 10.26 -5.39
N TRP A 112 8.19 9.16 -4.71
CA TRP A 112 6.85 8.59 -4.89
C TRP A 112 5.75 9.54 -4.42
N ARG A 113 5.95 10.21 -3.27
CA ARG A 113 5.00 11.19 -2.71
C ARG A 113 4.82 12.41 -3.60
N LYS A 114 5.88 12.85 -4.27
CA LYS A 114 5.87 13.99 -5.20
C LYS A 114 5.38 13.62 -6.60
N LYS A 115 5.44 12.34 -6.99
CA LYS A 115 5.02 11.88 -8.33
C LYS A 115 3.53 12.17 -8.52
N PRO A 116 3.15 12.97 -9.53
CA PRO A 116 1.74 13.19 -9.84
C PRO A 116 1.12 11.84 -10.19
N LYS A 117 0.09 11.44 -9.45
CA LYS A 117 -0.65 10.22 -9.77
C LYS A 117 -1.48 10.49 -11.01
N LYS A 118 -1.41 9.61 -12.01
CA LYS A 118 -2.20 9.74 -13.24
C LYS A 118 -3.67 9.80 -12.82
N ALA A 119 -4.29 10.99 -12.92
CA ALA A 119 -5.73 11.12 -12.81
C ALA A 119 -6.32 10.50 -14.08
N ARG A 120 -6.69 9.22 -14.01
CA ARG A 120 -7.49 8.59 -15.05
C ARG A 120 -8.95 8.89 -14.73
N TRP A 121 -9.45 9.96 -15.33
CA TRP A 121 -10.89 10.20 -15.41
C TRP A 121 -11.51 9.08 -16.25
N PHE A 122 -12.64 8.55 -15.78
CA PHE A 122 -13.41 7.48 -16.42
C PHE A 122 -13.71 7.76 -17.90
#